data_AF-A0A2N9MH03-F1
#
_entry.id   AF-A0A2N9MH03-F1
#
_cell.length_a   1.000
_cell.length_b   1.000
_cell.length_c   1.000
_cell.angle_alpha   90.00
_cell.angle_beta   90.00
_cell.angle_gamma   90.00
#
_symmetry.space_group_name_H-M   'P 1'
#
loop_
_entity.id
_entity.type
_entity.pdbx_description
1 polymer ?
#
loop_
_entity_poly.entity_id
_entity_poly.type
_entity_poly.pdbx_seq_one_letter_code
_entity_poly.pdbx_strand_id
1 'polypeptide(L)' 'MSVVDAARLDRSAFQIGALDDDREEAEYWRAKSPEERMEALELMRQIIYGYDPATTRLQRVFEVVELERG' A
#
# COMPACT_ATOMS: atom_id res chain seq x y z
N MET A 1 -1.22 16.13 -2.56
CA MET A 1 -2.32 15.38 -1.95
C MET A 1 -2.04 13.92 -2.24
N SER A 2 -1.78 13.13 -1.20
CA SER A 2 -1.50 11.70 -1.32
C SER A 2 -2.73 10.98 -1.88
N VAL A 3 -2.55 9.87 -2.60
CA VAL A 3 -3.66 9.01 -3.05
C VAL A 3 -4.48 8.54 -1.84
N VAL A 4 -3.82 8.37 -0.68
CA VAL A 4 -4.46 8.08 0.60
C VAL A 4 -5.40 9.21 1.05
N ASP A 5 -5.00 10.47 0.86
CA ASP A 5 -5.83 11.63 1.24
C ASP A 5 -7.10 11.74 0.39
N ALA A 6 -7.06 11.18 -0.83
CA ALA A 6 -8.19 11.16 -1.76
C ALA A 6 -9.03 9.87 -1.67
N ALA A 7 -8.52 8.82 -1.02
CA ALA A 7 -9.18 7.53 -0.90
C ALA A 7 -10.40 7.64 0.04
N ARG A 8 -11.58 7.82 -0.56
CA ARG A 8 -12.85 7.86 0.17
C ARG A 8 -13.49 6.47 0.17
N LEU A 9 -13.81 5.97 1.36
CA LEU A 9 -14.54 4.71 1.51
C LEU A 9 -15.91 4.78 0.83
N ASP A 10 -16.19 3.82 -0.05
CA ASP A 10 -17.54 3.57 -0.54
C ASP A 10 -18.34 2.82 0.54
N ARG A 11 -19.29 3.52 1.15
CA ARG A 11 -20.13 2.95 2.21
C ARG A 11 -21.23 2.03 1.67
N SER A 12 -21.50 2.05 0.36
CA SER A 12 -22.47 1.14 -0.24
C SER A 12 -21.94 -0.30 -0.36
N ALA A 13 -20.61 -0.46 -0.38
CA ALA A 13 -19.93 -1.74 -0.42
C ALA A 13 -19.46 -2.24 0.96
N PHE A 14 -19.78 -1.52 2.04
CA PHE A 14 -19.34 -1.87 3.39
C PHE A 14 -20.28 -2.91 4.02
N GLN A 15 -19.71 -3.96 4.62
CA GLN A 15 -20.45 -5.02 5.31
C GLN A 15 -19.82 -5.31 6.68
N ILE A 16 -20.64 -5.76 7.64
CA ILE A 16 -20.19 -6.18 8.98
C ILE A 16 -20.35 -7.70 9.05
N GLY A 17 -19.22 -8.40 9.26
CA GLY A 17 -19.17 -9.86 9.39
C GLY A 17 -18.76 -10.31 10.80
N ALA A 18 -18.79 -11.62 11.03
CA ALA A 18 -18.23 -12.24 12.22
C ALA A 18 -16.70 -12.26 12.13
N LEU A 19 -16.01 -12.10 13.26
CA LEU A 19 -14.54 -12.01 13.30
C LEU A 19 -13.85 -13.33 12.93
N ASP A 20 -14.54 -14.45 13.08
CA ASP A 20 -14.04 -15.81 12.84
C ASP A 20 -14.44 -16.37 11.46
N ASP A 21 -15.09 -15.57 10.61
CA ASP A 21 -15.50 -15.99 9.25
C ASP A 21 -14.71 -15.26 8.16
N ASP A 22 -13.59 -15.85 7.77
CA ASP A 22 -12.69 -15.30 6.73
C ASP A 22 -13.15 -15.67 5.29
N ARG A 23 -14.24 -16.42 5.14
CA ARG A 23 -14.64 -16.98 3.83
C ARG A 23 -15.03 -15.88 2.85
N GLU A 24 -15.81 -14.91 3.31
CA GLU A 24 -16.30 -13.80 2.49
C GLU A 24 -15.14 -12.93 1.98
N GLU A 25 -14.12 -12.70 2.81
CA GLU A 25 -12.93 -11.94 2.40
C GLU A 25 -12.13 -12.70 1.32
N ALA A 26 -11.90 -14.00 1.52
CA ALA A 26 -11.18 -14.82 0.55
C ALA A 26 -11.91 -14.90 -0.81
N GLU A 27 -13.24 -15.02 -0.80
CA GLU A 27 -14.07 -15.03 -2.01
C GLU A 27 -14.05 -13.67 -2.72
N TYR A 28 -14.17 -12.57 -1.97
CA TYR A 28 -14.08 -11.22 -2.51
C TYR A 28 -12.78 -11.01 -3.27
N TRP A 29 -11.63 -11.30 -2.66
CA TRP A 29 -10.34 -11.10 -3.32
C TRP A 29 -10.15 -12.03 -4.51
N ARG A 30 -10.65 -13.28 -4.46
CA ARG A 30 -10.60 -14.21 -5.59
C ARG A 30 -11.40 -13.72 -6.80
N ALA A 31 -12.48 -12.97 -6.59
CA ALA A 31 -13.29 -12.41 -7.66
C ALA A 31 -12.63 -11.20 -8.35
N LYS A 32 -11.62 -10.56 -7.73
CA LYS A 32 -10.89 -9.42 -8.30
C LYS A 32 -9.83 -9.84 -9.31
N SER A 33 -9.54 -8.98 -10.28
CA SER A 33 -8.44 -9.15 -11.21
C SER A 33 -7.08 -9.02 -10.51
N PRO A 34 -6.00 -9.57 -11.07
CA PRO A 34 -4.65 -9.37 -10.54
C PRO A 34 -4.26 -7.90 -10.39
N GLU A 35 -4.68 -7.05 -11.32
CA GLU A 35 -4.41 -5.61 -11.33
C GLU A 35 -5.10 -4.92 -10.15
N GLU A 36 -6.40 -5.18 -9.93
CA GLU A 36 -7.16 -4.62 -8.80
C GLU A 36 -6.54 -5.01 -7.45
N ARG A 37 -6.05 -6.24 -7.31
CA ARG A 37 -5.35 -6.69 -6.10
C ARG A 37 -4.03 -5.95 -5.89
N MET A 38 -3.30 -5.69 -6.97
CA MET A 38 -2.03 -4.96 -6.90
C MET A 38 -2.24 -3.51 -6.51
N GLU A 39 -3.27 -2.86 -7.05
CA GLU A 39 -3.65 -1.49 -6.68
C GLU A 39 -4.03 -1.40 -5.19
N ALA A 40 -4.82 -2.36 -4.69
CA ALA A 40 -5.18 -2.42 -3.28
C ALA A 40 -3.94 -2.60 -2.37
N LEU A 41 -3.01 -3.49 -2.75
CA LEU A 41 -1.76 -3.70 -2.01
C LEU A 41 -0.89 -2.44 -1.97
N GLU A 42 -0.76 -1.73 -3.09
CA GLU A 42 0.01 -0.49 -3.16
C GLU A 42 -0.62 0.61 -2.30
N LEU A 43 -1.95 0.73 -2.30
CA LEU A 43 -2.65 1.65 -1.42
C LEU A 43 -2.39 1.32 0.06
N MET A 44 -2.50 0.05 0.46
CA MET A 44 -2.17 -0.37 1.84
C MET A 44 -0.72 -0.07 2.19
N ARG A 45 0.23 -0.33 1.28
CA ARG A 45 1.65 -0.01 1.49
C ARG A 45 1.83 1.49 1.75
N GLN A 46 1.18 2.35 0.97
CA GLN A 46 1.26 3.80 1.16
C GLN A 46 0.66 4.26 2.49
N ILE A 47 -0.47 3.67 2.91
CA ILE A 47 -1.11 3.95 4.20
C ILE A 47 -0.21 3.54 5.37
N ILE A 48 0.26 2.29 5.37
CA ILE A 48 1.00 1.70 6.50
C ILE A 48 2.37 2.39 6.70
N TYR A 49 3.05 2.72 5.60
CA TYR A 49 4.39 3.32 5.67
C TYR A 49 4.37 4.85 5.67
N GLY A 50 3.19 5.49 5.71
CA GLY A 50 3.08 6.95 5.76
C GLY A 50 3.70 7.61 4.54
N TYR A 51 3.37 7.12 3.34
CA TYR A 51 3.95 7.60 2.10
C TYR A 51 3.59 9.08 1.86
N ASP A 52 4.59 9.93 1.99
CA ASP A 52 4.53 11.31 1.53
C ASP A 52 5.30 11.44 0.20
N PRO A 53 4.62 11.75 -0.92
CA PRO A 53 5.28 11.96 -2.20
C PRO A 53 6.33 13.08 -2.17
N ALA A 54 6.28 14.01 -1.20
CA ALA A 54 7.30 15.04 -1.00
C ALA A 54 8.57 14.54 -0.26
N THR A 55 8.51 13.40 0.44
CA THR A 55 9.67 12.77 1.11
C THR A 55 10.13 11.48 0.45
N THR A 56 9.64 11.17 -0.76
CA THR A 56 10.17 10.08 -1.60
C THR A 56 11.66 10.34 -1.82
N ARG A 57 12.47 9.78 -0.92
CA ARG A 57 13.91 9.87 -0.98
C ARG A 57 14.28 9.10 -2.23
N LEU A 58 14.85 9.80 -3.22
CA LEU A 58 15.45 9.16 -4.39
C LEU A 58 16.23 7.93 -3.90
N GLN A 59 15.93 6.77 -4.46
CA GLN A 59 16.58 5.53 -4.08
C GLN A 59 18.07 5.69 -4.38
N ARG A 60 18.88 5.88 -3.33
CA ARG A 60 20.32 6.05 -3.46
C ARG A 60 20.94 4.67 -3.52
N VAL A 61 21.68 4.40 -4.58
CA VAL A 61 22.60 3.25 -4.62
C VAL A 61 23.79 3.61 -3.75
N PHE A 62 24.18 2.73 -2.83
CA PHE A 62 25.38 2.95 -2.03
C PHE A 62 26.61 2.85 -2.93
N GLU A 63 27.49 3.84 -2.82
CA GLU A 63 28.81 3.88 -3.46
C GLU A 63 29.88 3.64 -2.39
N VAL A 64 30.93 2.90 -2.74
CA VAL A 64 32.12 2.72 -1.89
C VAL A 64 33.10 3.85 -2.22
N VAL A 65 33.44 4.66 -1.22
CA VAL A 65 34.47 5.72 -1.34
C VAL A 65 35.76 5.28 -0.66
N GLU A 66 36.91 5.62 -1.25
CA GLU A 66 38.22 5.40 -0.61
C GLU A 66 38.50 6.50 0.41
N LEU A 67 38.95 6.10 1.61
CA LEU A 67 39.39 7.04 2.64
C LEU A 67 40.84 7.45 2.35
N GLU A 68 41.07 8.73 2.01
CA GLU A 68 42.42 9.26 1.92
C GLU A 68 43.09 9.21 3.30
N ARG A 69 44.19 8.46 3.40
CA ARG A 69 45.05 8.46 4.58
C ARG A 69 45.94 9.71 4.52
N GLY A 70 45.71 10.62 5.46
CA GLY A 70 46.65 11.71 5.75
C GLY A 70 47.95 11.22 6.36
#